data_AF-A0A4R6KNU0-F1
#
_entry.id   AF-A0A4R6KNU0-F1
#
_cell.length_a   1.000
_cell.length_b   1.000
_cell.length_c   1.000
_cell.angle_alpha   90.00
_cell.angle_beta   90.00
_cell.angle_gamma   90.00
#
_symmetry.space_group_name_H-M   'P 1'
#
loop_
_entity.id
_entity.type
_entity.pdbx_description
1 polymer ?
#
loop_
_entity_poly.entity_id
_entity_poly.type
_entity_poly.pdbx_seq_one_letter_code
_entity_poly.pdbx_strand_id
1 'polypeptide(L)'
;MPKIVDHEARRAEIAEALWRVVRRDGIGGASVRTVAAEAGWSPGAVRYYFPDQEGLLNFAMDLVSRRVRERIGAIEAIEATGTLTEIALRYLEEVIPLDSEREAEFETWLSFIAQALTETGAGGLRDHLGPVQDGLLELCQSLITALSDGNTLRAGLDLQLEAERLHALVDGLALHVAVQPGRTTPARVHQILIAHLETLQP
;
A
#
# COMPACT_ATOMS: atom_id res chain seq x y z
N MET A 1 20.61 -21.74 -29.35
CA MET A 1 19.28 -21.16 -29.11
C MET A 1 19.43 -20.10 -28.02
N PRO A 2 19.04 -18.83 -28.22
CA PRO A 2 19.14 -17.85 -27.16
C PRO A 2 18.20 -18.26 -26.03
N LYS A 3 18.72 -18.29 -24.79
CA LYS A 3 17.93 -18.55 -23.58
C LYS A 3 16.94 -17.38 -23.47
N ILE A 4 15.64 -17.63 -23.62
CA ILE A 4 14.62 -16.60 -23.40
C ILE A 4 14.72 -16.24 -21.92
N VAL A 5 15.22 -15.04 -21.63
CA VAL A 5 15.33 -14.54 -20.27
C VAL A 5 13.99 -13.90 -19.93
N ASP A 6 13.34 -14.42 -18.90
CA ASP A 6 12.14 -13.81 -18.33
C ASP A 6 12.54 -12.59 -17.51
N HIS A 7 12.55 -11.43 -18.16
CA HIS A 7 12.96 -10.17 -17.55
C HIS A 7 12.02 -9.73 -16.42
N GLU A 8 10.74 -10.10 -16.47
CA GLU A 8 9.76 -9.74 -15.44
C GLU A 8 10.01 -10.55 -14.17
N ALA A 9 10.21 -11.86 -14.30
CA ALA A 9 10.58 -12.72 -13.18
C ALA A 9 11.88 -12.26 -12.50
N ARG A 10 12.86 -11.80 -13.28
CA ARG A 10 14.13 -11.27 -12.72
C ARG A 10 13.94 -9.95 -11.98
N ARG A 11 13.11 -9.05 -12.50
CA ARG A 11 12.77 -7.82 -11.80
C ARG A 11 12.05 -8.12 -10.48
N ALA A 12 11.09 -9.03 -10.49
CA ALA A 12 10.37 -9.46 -9.29
C ALA A 12 11.31 -10.04 -8.23
N GLU A 13 12.25 -10.92 -8.61
CA GLU A 13 13.28 -11.48 -7.71
C GLU A 13 14.12 -10.38 -7.04
N ILE A 14 14.55 -9.38 -7.81
CA ILE A 14 15.32 -8.24 -7.28
C ILE A 14 14.48 -7.37 -6.34
N ALA A 15 13.18 -7.17 -6.63
CA ALA A 15 12.31 -6.45 -5.71
C ALA A 15 12.03 -7.21 -4.42
N GLU A 16 11.86 -8.52 -4.46
CA GLU A 16 11.72 -9.32 -3.24
C GLU A 16 12.98 -9.23 -2.37
N ALA A 17 14.16 -9.20 -2.99
CA ALA A 17 15.41 -8.95 -2.27
C ALA A 17 15.43 -7.54 -1.67
N LEU A 18 15.03 -6.52 -2.43
CA LEU A 18 14.88 -5.16 -1.92
C LEU A 18 13.97 -5.10 -0.70
N TRP A 19 12.82 -5.79 -0.72
CA TRP A 19 11.90 -5.85 0.41
C TRP A 19 12.56 -6.43 1.65
N ARG A 20 13.31 -7.53 1.51
CA ARG A 20 14.05 -8.12 2.65
C ARG A 20 15.10 -7.15 3.19
N VAL A 21 15.78 -6.39 2.32
CA VAL A 21 16.71 -5.33 2.75
C VAL A 21 15.97 -4.21 3.49
N VAL A 22 14.86 -3.69 2.96
CA VAL A 22 14.11 -2.60 3.59
C VAL A 22 13.59 -3.01 4.97
N ARG A 23 13.06 -4.23 5.10
CA ARG A 23 12.61 -4.77 6.40
C ARG A 23 13.73 -4.91 7.43
N ARG A 24 14.95 -5.23 6.99
CA ARG A 24 16.09 -5.47 7.88
C ARG A 24 16.85 -4.20 8.23
N ASP A 25 17.11 -3.38 7.23
CA ASP A 25 18.06 -2.26 7.27
C ASP A 25 17.39 -0.89 7.08
N GLY A 26 16.07 -0.87 6.86
CA GLY A 26 15.35 0.32 6.43
C GLY A 26 15.69 0.74 5.00
N ILE A 27 15.01 1.77 4.50
CA ILE A 27 15.21 2.29 3.14
C ILE A 27 16.60 2.87 2.90
N GLY A 28 17.24 3.40 3.95
CA GLY A 28 18.62 3.88 3.88
C GLY A 28 19.63 2.77 3.56
N GLY A 29 19.30 1.51 3.90
CA GLY A 29 20.09 0.33 3.56
C GLY A 29 19.85 -0.20 2.13
N ALA A 30 18.77 0.24 1.47
CA ALA A 30 18.33 -0.23 0.16
C ALA A 30 19.15 0.35 -1.00
N SER A 31 20.42 -0.04 -1.10
CA SER A 31 21.28 0.28 -2.23
C SER A 31 21.32 -0.86 -3.25
N VAL A 32 21.64 -0.55 -4.52
CA VAL A 32 21.90 -1.55 -5.56
C VAL A 32 22.90 -2.63 -5.11
N ARG A 33 23.90 -2.26 -4.31
CA ARG A 33 24.89 -3.20 -3.79
C ARG A 33 24.29 -4.14 -2.74
N THR A 34 23.53 -3.59 -1.80
CA THR A 34 22.89 -4.36 -0.72
C THR A 34 21.85 -5.31 -1.30
N VAL A 35 21.04 -4.83 -2.24
CA VAL A 35 20.02 -5.64 -2.92
C VAL A 35 20.65 -6.72 -3.80
N ALA A 36 21.73 -6.41 -4.51
CA ALA A 36 22.46 -7.44 -5.26
C ALA A 36 22.97 -8.55 -4.34
N ALA A 37 23.55 -8.22 -3.19
CA ALA A 37 23.98 -9.20 -2.20
C ALA A 37 22.80 -10.04 -1.67
N GLU A 38 21.66 -9.42 -1.36
CA GLU A 38 20.45 -10.09 -0.89
C GLU A 38 19.79 -10.98 -1.94
N ALA A 39 19.86 -10.60 -3.22
CA ALA A 39 19.34 -11.39 -4.33
C ALA A 39 20.29 -12.54 -4.74
N GLY A 40 21.56 -12.50 -4.32
CA GLY A 40 22.59 -13.41 -4.84
C GLY A 40 23.11 -13.03 -6.23
N TRP A 41 23.00 -11.75 -6.60
CA TRP A 41 23.35 -11.19 -7.90
C TRP A 41 24.61 -10.34 -7.83
N SER A 42 25.25 -10.13 -8.98
CA SER A 42 26.31 -9.12 -9.06
C SER A 42 25.68 -7.72 -9.09
N PRO A 43 26.33 -6.69 -8.53
CA PRO A 43 25.84 -5.31 -8.64
C PRO A 43 25.67 -4.85 -10.08
N GLY A 44 26.52 -5.32 -11.00
CA GLY A 44 26.38 -5.03 -12.44
C GLY A 44 25.11 -5.63 -13.05
N ALA A 45 24.74 -6.84 -12.63
CA ALA A 45 23.50 -7.48 -13.09
C ALA A 45 22.27 -6.73 -12.56
N VAL A 46 22.26 -6.27 -11.30
CA VAL A 46 21.17 -5.44 -10.78
C VAL A 46 21.11 -4.08 -11.48
N ARG A 47 22.25 -3.42 -11.73
CA ARG A 47 22.31 -2.15 -12.47
C ARG A 47 21.72 -2.22 -13.88
N TYR A 48 21.80 -3.39 -14.52
CA TYR A 48 21.18 -3.59 -15.83
C TYR A 48 19.65 -3.45 -15.76
N TYR A 49 19.02 -3.83 -14.64
CA TYR A 49 17.58 -3.68 -14.44
C TYR A 49 17.20 -2.36 -13.76
N PHE A 50 18.05 -1.88 -12.84
CA PHE A 50 17.85 -0.71 -11.99
C PHE A 50 19.13 0.13 -11.95
N PRO A 51 19.29 1.11 -12.85
CA PRO A 51 20.54 1.86 -13.00
C PRO A 51 20.99 2.57 -11.71
N ASP A 52 20.03 3.05 -10.93
CA ASP A 52 20.20 3.80 -9.70
C ASP A 52 19.25 3.31 -8.60
N GLN A 53 19.39 3.92 -7.42
CA GLN A 53 18.55 3.63 -6.26
C GLN A 53 17.12 4.10 -6.47
N GLU A 54 16.91 5.22 -7.17
CA GLU A 54 15.57 5.76 -7.43
C GLU A 54 14.72 4.78 -8.24
N GLY A 55 15.23 4.26 -9.36
CA GLY A 55 14.52 3.27 -10.17
C GLY A 55 14.24 1.97 -9.42
N LEU A 56 15.13 1.59 -8.49
CA LEU A 56 14.92 0.44 -7.61
C LEU A 56 13.78 0.70 -6.60
N LEU A 57 13.70 1.89 -6.02
CA LEU A 57 12.65 2.30 -5.08
C LEU A 57 11.30 2.47 -5.77
N ASN A 58 11.25 3.08 -6.96
CA ASN A 58 10.03 3.22 -7.75
C ASN A 58 9.44 1.85 -8.09
N PHE A 59 10.29 0.91 -8.54
CA PHE A 59 9.85 -0.45 -8.80
C PHE A 59 9.34 -1.18 -7.55
N ALA A 60 9.90 -0.87 -6.37
CA ALA A 60 9.40 -1.37 -5.10
C ALA A 60 7.97 -0.88 -4.83
N MET A 61 7.73 0.41 -5.02
CA MET A 61 6.41 1.01 -4.79
C MET A 61 5.36 0.53 -5.80
N ASP A 62 5.76 0.32 -7.05
CA ASP A 62 4.90 -0.31 -8.05
C ASP A 62 4.51 -1.73 -7.62
N LEU A 63 5.44 -2.49 -7.05
CA LEU A 63 5.17 -3.83 -6.53
C LEU A 63 4.22 -3.81 -5.34
N VAL A 64 4.42 -2.91 -4.36
CA VAL A 64 3.50 -2.71 -3.22
C VAL A 64 2.10 -2.40 -3.75
N SER A 65 2.00 -1.41 -4.65
CA SER A 65 0.71 -0.98 -5.23
C SER A 65 0.02 -2.11 -5.99
N ARG A 66 0.78 -2.93 -6.72
CA ARG A 66 0.25 -4.10 -7.42
C ARG A 66 -0.29 -5.15 -6.46
N ARG A 67 0.43 -5.47 -5.39
CA ARG A 67 -0.03 -6.45 -4.39
C ARG A 67 -1.28 -6.00 -3.66
N VAL A 68 -1.36 -4.72 -3.29
CA VAL A 68 -2.57 -4.12 -2.72
C VAL A 68 -3.75 -4.29 -3.70
N ARG A 69 -3.57 -3.95 -4.98
CA ARG A 69 -4.60 -4.15 -6.01
C ARG A 69 -4.99 -5.62 -6.20
N GLU A 70 -4.03 -6.55 -6.17
CA GLU A 70 -4.28 -7.99 -6.27
C GLU A 70 -5.13 -8.48 -5.08
N ARG A 71 -4.86 -8.02 -3.85
CA ARG A 71 -5.67 -8.35 -2.67
C ARG A 71 -7.08 -7.76 -2.76
N ILE A 72 -7.20 -6.50 -3.17
CA ILE A 72 -8.50 -5.86 -3.41
C ILE A 72 -9.31 -6.64 -4.46
N GLY A 73 -8.71 -6.95 -5.62
CA GLY A 73 -9.37 -7.71 -6.68
C GLY A 73 -9.73 -9.15 -6.29
N ALA A 74 -9.00 -9.77 -5.36
CA ALA A 74 -9.35 -11.08 -4.84
C ALA A 74 -10.66 -11.06 -4.01
N ILE A 75 -10.98 -9.95 -3.34
CA ILE A 75 -12.26 -9.79 -2.64
C ILE A 75 -13.42 -9.73 -3.64
N GLU A 76 -13.25 -9.01 -4.75
CA GLU A 76 -14.26 -8.90 -5.82
C GLU A 76 -14.59 -10.27 -6.43
N ALA A 77 -13.57 -11.12 -6.61
CA ALA A 77 -13.69 -12.41 -7.27
C ALA A 77 -14.51 -13.46 -6.49
N ILE A 78 -14.72 -13.28 -5.18
CA ILE A 78 -15.26 -14.32 -4.28
C ILE A 78 -16.80 -14.27 -4.13
N GLU A 79 -17.55 -13.43 -4.86
CA GLU A 79 -18.96 -13.14 -4.53
C GLU A 79 -19.09 -12.80 -3.04
N ALA A 80 -18.57 -11.62 -2.67
CA ALA A 80 -18.41 -11.23 -1.28
C ALA A 80 -19.73 -11.37 -0.49
N THR A 81 -19.78 -12.35 0.42
CA THR A 81 -20.95 -12.61 1.27
C THR A 81 -20.99 -11.63 2.44
N GLY A 82 -22.16 -11.11 2.78
CA GLY A 82 -22.37 -10.21 3.91
C GLY A 82 -23.11 -8.93 3.52
N THR A 83 -23.27 -8.02 4.49
CA THR A 83 -23.77 -6.67 4.27
C THR A 83 -22.75 -5.82 3.51
N LEU A 84 -23.19 -4.74 2.86
CA LEU A 84 -22.27 -3.80 2.18
C LEU A 84 -21.26 -3.19 3.15
N THR A 85 -21.63 -2.99 4.42
CA THR A 85 -20.72 -2.53 5.46
C THR A 85 -19.65 -3.56 5.79
N GLU A 86 -20.00 -4.84 5.92
CA GLU A 86 -19.03 -5.93 6.13
C GLU A 86 -18.08 -6.08 4.92
N ILE A 87 -18.60 -5.89 3.70
CA ILE A 87 -17.80 -5.88 2.48
C ILE A 87 -16.82 -4.71 2.51
N ALA A 88 -17.29 -3.48 2.77
CA ALA A 88 -16.45 -2.29 2.84
C ALA A 88 -15.35 -2.42 3.90
N LEU A 89 -15.68 -2.99 5.07
CA LEU A 89 -14.73 -3.24 6.14
C LEU A 89 -13.58 -4.15 5.70
N ARG A 90 -13.86 -5.22 4.94
CA ARG A 90 -12.82 -6.11 4.41
C ARG A 90 -11.85 -5.37 3.48
N TYR A 91 -12.36 -4.52 2.59
CA TYR A 91 -11.50 -3.70 1.72
C TYR A 91 -10.62 -2.73 2.53
N LEU A 92 -11.18 -2.09 3.54
CA LEU A 92 -10.44 -1.15 4.40
C LEU A 92 -9.36 -1.86 5.22
N GLU A 93 -9.58 -3.09 5.65
CA GLU A 93 -8.58 -3.87 6.38
C GLU A 93 -7.41 -4.31 5.49
N GLU A 94 -7.60 -4.52 4.17
CA GLU A 94 -6.53 -4.91 3.24
C GLU A 94 -5.45 -3.83 3.02
N VAL A 95 -5.80 -2.57 3.28
CA VAL A 95 -4.91 -1.41 3.13
C VAL A 95 -4.29 -0.96 4.46
N ILE A 96 -4.59 -1.65 5.55
CA ILE A 96 -3.99 -1.40 6.87
C ILE A 96 -2.95 -2.51 7.17
N PRO A 97 -1.77 -2.17 7.76
CA PRO A 97 -0.70 -3.11 8.11
C PRO A 97 -1.09 -4.08 9.25
N LEU A 98 -2.03 -4.98 9.01
CA LEU A 98 -2.56 -5.91 10.03
C LEU A 98 -1.85 -7.27 10.07
N ASP A 99 -0.87 -7.49 9.20
CA ASP A 99 0.02 -8.65 9.21
C ASP A 99 1.43 -8.28 8.73
N SER A 100 2.35 -9.24 8.83
CA SER A 100 3.77 -9.03 8.51
C SER A 100 4.07 -8.66 7.06
N GLU A 101 3.16 -8.98 6.11
CA GLU A 101 3.33 -8.56 4.72
C GLU A 101 2.92 -7.10 4.56
N ARG A 102 1.71 -6.76 5.03
CA ARG A 102 1.18 -5.39 4.96
C ARG A 102 1.97 -4.41 5.83
N GLU A 103 2.56 -4.87 6.94
CA GLU A 103 3.53 -4.12 7.74
C GLU A 103 4.76 -3.73 6.90
N ALA A 104 5.36 -4.70 6.19
CA ALA A 104 6.53 -4.44 5.36
C ALA A 104 6.22 -3.50 4.18
N GLU A 105 5.05 -3.63 3.58
CA GLU A 105 4.53 -2.72 2.55
C GLU A 105 4.44 -1.28 3.09
N PHE A 106 3.82 -1.12 4.26
CA PHE A 106 3.63 0.19 4.86
C PHE A 106 4.94 0.82 5.36
N GLU A 107 5.86 0.04 5.91
CA GLU A 107 7.21 0.51 6.28
C GLU A 107 7.99 1.00 5.06
N THR A 108 7.87 0.29 3.94
CA THR A 108 8.46 0.68 2.66
C THR A 108 7.84 1.99 2.17
N TRP A 109 6.52 2.14 2.27
CA TRP A 109 5.81 3.36 1.92
C TRP A 109 6.22 4.56 2.79
N LEU A 110 6.25 4.42 4.12
CA LEU A 110 6.66 5.50 5.04
C LEU A 110 8.08 5.96 4.75
N SER A 111 8.96 5.00 4.52
CA SER A 111 10.34 5.25 4.14
C SER A 111 10.46 6.00 2.82
N PHE A 112 9.66 5.61 1.83
CA PHE A 112 9.60 6.26 0.53
C PHE A 112 9.13 7.71 0.67
N ILE A 113 8.05 7.96 1.41
CA ILE A 113 7.55 9.31 1.70
C ILE A 113 8.64 10.14 2.39
N ALA A 114 9.28 9.60 3.43
CA ALA A 114 10.31 10.31 4.17
C ALA A 114 11.46 10.75 3.24
N GLN A 115 11.90 9.88 2.33
CA GLN A 115 12.93 10.21 1.35
C GLN A 115 12.43 11.25 0.35
N ALA A 116 11.26 11.04 -0.25
CA ALA A 116 10.66 11.96 -1.22
C ALA A 116 10.47 13.38 -0.65
N LEU A 117 10.09 13.50 0.63
CA LEU A 117 9.95 14.80 1.30
C LEU A 117 11.28 15.55 1.43
N THR A 118 12.41 14.85 1.49
CA THR A 118 13.74 15.47 1.56
C THR A 118 14.32 15.88 0.21
N GLU A 119 13.72 15.45 -0.90
CA GLU A 119 14.14 15.86 -2.24
C GLU A 119 13.77 17.32 -2.51
N THR A 120 14.76 18.14 -2.86
CA THR A 120 14.60 19.59 -3.09
C THR A 120 14.55 19.98 -4.58
N GLY A 121 14.39 19.00 -5.48
CA GLY A 121 14.34 19.19 -6.94
C GLY A 121 12.95 18.95 -7.54
N ALA A 122 12.77 19.30 -8.82
CA ALA A 122 11.65 18.87 -9.64
C ALA A 122 12.00 17.52 -10.31
N GLY A 123 11.06 16.58 -10.35
CA GLY A 123 11.33 15.19 -10.72
C GLY A 123 11.84 14.35 -9.54
N GLY A 124 11.55 13.05 -9.54
CA GLY A 124 12.08 12.10 -8.55
C GLY A 124 11.01 11.26 -7.86
N LEU A 125 11.29 10.84 -6.62
CA LEU A 125 10.37 10.05 -5.80
C LEU A 125 9.08 10.82 -5.49
N ARG A 126 9.13 12.15 -5.45
CA ARG A 126 7.94 13.01 -5.23
C ARG A 126 6.85 12.83 -6.28
N ASP A 127 7.20 12.68 -7.56
CA ASP A 127 6.22 12.52 -8.64
C ASP A 127 5.46 11.17 -8.52
N HIS A 128 6.04 10.22 -7.80
CA HIS A 128 5.49 8.89 -7.59
C HIS A 128 4.64 8.79 -6.31
N LEU A 129 4.61 9.85 -5.47
CA LEU A 129 3.72 9.88 -4.30
C LEU A 129 2.25 9.99 -4.68
N GLY A 130 1.95 10.76 -5.74
CA GLY A 130 0.58 11.01 -6.21
C GLY A 130 -0.19 9.72 -6.50
N PRO A 131 0.29 8.87 -7.42
CA PRO A 131 -0.44 7.65 -7.82
C PRO A 131 -0.79 6.70 -6.67
N VAL A 132 0.05 6.61 -5.64
CA VAL A 132 -0.20 5.74 -4.47
C VAL A 132 -1.26 6.35 -3.56
N GLN A 133 -1.18 7.66 -3.29
CA GLN A 133 -2.19 8.37 -2.49
C GLN A 133 -3.54 8.42 -3.21
N ASP A 134 -3.52 8.65 -4.52
CA ASP A 134 -4.72 8.70 -5.36
C ASP A 134 -5.44 7.35 -5.32
N GLY A 135 -4.72 6.23 -5.40
CA GLY A 135 -5.32 4.90 -5.35
C GLY A 135 -6.08 4.58 -4.05
N LEU A 136 -5.57 5.02 -2.89
CA LEU A 136 -6.27 4.82 -1.61
C LEU A 136 -7.52 5.71 -1.50
N LEU A 137 -7.43 6.95 -1.98
CA LEU A 137 -8.58 7.84 -2.04
C LEU A 137 -9.65 7.30 -2.99
N GLU A 138 -9.27 6.80 -4.17
CA GLU A 138 -10.16 6.16 -5.14
C GLU A 138 -10.88 4.94 -4.55
N LEU A 139 -10.18 4.12 -3.75
CA LEU A 139 -10.80 3.03 -3.00
C LEU A 139 -11.86 3.58 -2.03
N CYS A 140 -11.53 4.59 -1.22
CA CYS A 140 -12.47 5.17 -0.26
C CYS A 140 -13.70 5.78 -0.97
N GLN A 141 -13.51 6.47 -2.08
CA GLN A 141 -14.59 7.03 -2.91
C GLN A 141 -15.49 5.93 -3.46
N SER A 142 -14.90 4.85 -3.95
CA SER A 142 -15.63 3.69 -4.47
C SER A 142 -16.47 3.01 -3.39
N LEU A 143 -15.91 2.84 -2.18
CA LEU A 143 -16.63 2.27 -1.04
C LEU A 143 -17.80 3.13 -0.57
N ILE A 144 -17.60 4.45 -0.44
CA ILE A 144 -18.68 5.38 -0.08
C ILE A 144 -19.78 5.38 -1.14
N THR A 145 -19.42 5.36 -2.43
CA THR A 145 -20.38 5.29 -3.53
C THR A 145 -21.19 3.99 -3.48
N ALA A 146 -20.53 2.85 -3.29
CA ALA A 146 -21.20 1.55 -3.18
C ALA A 146 -22.18 1.48 -2.00
N LEU A 147 -21.80 2.06 -0.85
CA LEU A 147 -22.69 2.15 0.33
C LEU A 147 -23.89 3.08 0.06
N SER A 148 -23.69 4.18 -0.68
CA SER A 148 -24.75 5.09 -1.09
C SER A 148 -25.74 4.41 -2.03
N ASP A 149 -25.25 3.76 -3.09
CA ASP A 149 -26.08 3.06 -4.08
C ASP A 149 -26.88 1.91 -3.45
N GLY A 150 -26.31 1.29 -2.42
CA GLY A 150 -26.96 0.28 -1.60
C GLY A 150 -27.95 0.83 -0.56
N ASN A 151 -28.24 2.12 -0.55
CA ASN A 151 -29.09 2.79 0.44
C ASN A 151 -28.67 2.52 1.90
N THR A 152 -27.37 2.31 2.14
CA THR A 152 -26.81 2.02 3.47
C THR A 152 -26.43 3.31 4.21
N LEU A 153 -26.37 4.45 3.51
CA LEU A 153 -25.98 5.73 4.07
C LEU A 153 -27.20 6.59 4.47
N ARG A 154 -27.05 7.40 5.52
CA ARG A 154 -28.03 8.41 5.92
C ARG A 154 -28.12 9.54 4.90
N ALA A 155 -29.29 10.18 4.84
CA ALA A 155 -29.53 11.28 3.91
C ALA A 155 -28.70 12.53 4.23
N GLY A 156 -28.36 13.29 3.18
CA GLY A 156 -27.71 14.60 3.30
C GLY A 156 -26.21 14.57 3.60
N LEU A 157 -25.55 13.41 3.44
CA LEU A 157 -24.09 13.34 3.47
C LEU A 157 -23.48 13.99 2.23
N ASP A 158 -22.35 14.66 2.43
CA ASP A 158 -21.44 15.01 1.36
C ASP A 158 -20.51 13.82 1.10
N LEU A 159 -20.79 13.06 0.05
CA LEU A 159 -20.08 11.81 -0.23
C LEU A 159 -18.58 12.02 -0.50
N GLN A 160 -18.22 13.16 -1.11
CA GLN A 160 -16.83 13.47 -1.39
C GLN A 160 -16.08 13.73 -0.08
N LEU A 161 -16.67 14.54 0.80
CA LEU A 161 -16.10 14.81 2.12
C LEU A 161 -16.01 13.54 2.97
N GLU A 162 -17.02 12.67 2.95
CA GLU A 162 -16.96 11.41 3.71
C GLU A 162 -15.88 10.46 3.18
N ALA A 163 -15.63 10.42 1.86
CA ALA A 163 -14.51 9.67 1.29
C ALA A 163 -13.15 10.21 1.73
N GLU A 164 -12.97 11.53 1.76
CA GLU A 164 -11.75 12.17 2.27
C GLU A 164 -11.54 11.93 3.77
N ARG A 165 -12.62 11.96 4.56
CA ARG A 165 -12.59 11.64 5.99
C ARG A 165 -12.23 10.18 6.24
N LEU A 166 -12.79 9.26 5.46
CA LEU A 166 -12.47 7.83 5.51
C LEU A 166 -11.00 7.58 5.14
N HIS A 167 -10.52 8.21 4.07
CA HIS A 167 -9.12 8.13 3.66
C HIS A 167 -8.18 8.60 4.79
N ALA A 168 -8.45 9.77 5.39
CA ALA A 168 -7.66 10.29 6.50
C ALA A 168 -7.69 9.36 7.74
N LEU A 169 -8.83 8.72 8.01
CA LEU A 169 -8.95 7.73 9.09
C LEU A 169 -8.07 6.50 8.82
N VAL A 170 -8.09 5.98 7.59
CA VAL A 170 -7.30 4.81 7.20
C VAL A 170 -5.80 5.11 7.31
N ASP A 171 -5.35 6.25 6.78
CA ASP A 171 -3.95 6.70 6.91
C ASP A 171 -3.52 6.78 8.38
N GLY A 172 -4.36 7.39 9.22
CA GLY A 172 -4.11 7.51 10.65
C GLY A 172 -4.04 6.14 11.35
N LEU A 173 -4.94 5.22 11.02
CA LEU A 173 -4.93 3.86 11.56
C LEU A 173 -3.68 3.09 11.13
N ALA A 174 -3.29 3.16 9.86
CA ALA A 174 -2.10 2.50 9.36
C ALA A 174 -0.84 3.00 10.07
N LEU A 175 -0.70 4.33 10.24
CA LEU A 175 0.39 4.91 11.02
C LEU A 175 0.36 4.47 12.48
N HIS A 176 -0.81 4.47 13.12
CA HIS A 176 -0.94 4.06 14.52
C HIS A 176 -0.61 2.59 14.75
N VAL A 177 -0.96 1.70 13.83
CA VAL A 177 -0.59 0.28 13.88
C VAL A 177 0.93 0.14 13.78
N ALA A 178 1.56 0.81 12.82
CA ALA A 178 3.01 0.74 12.63
C ALA A 178 3.80 1.28 13.83
N VAL A 179 3.35 2.37 14.45
CA VAL A 179 4.09 3.04 15.54
C VAL A 179 3.75 2.45 16.91
N GLN A 180 2.51 1.99 17.13
CA GLN A 180 2.02 1.52 18.42
C GLN A 180 1.18 0.23 18.28
N PRO A 181 1.75 -0.88 17.77
CA PRO A 181 1.00 -2.10 17.47
C PRO A 181 0.33 -2.72 18.71
N GLY A 182 0.90 -2.52 19.91
CA GLY A 182 0.30 -2.97 21.17
C GLY A 182 -0.93 -2.16 21.61
N ARG A 183 -1.08 -0.92 21.15
CA ARG A 183 -2.23 -0.04 21.46
C ARG A 183 -3.30 -0.13 20.36
N THR A 184 -2.86 -0.19 19.12
CA THR A 184 -3.72 -0.23 17.93
C THR A 184 -3.70 -1.64 17.37
N THR A 185 -4.32 -2.57 18.11
CA THR A 185 -4.39 -3.97 17.71
C THR A 185 -5.34 -4.16 16.51
N PRO A 186 -5.26 -5.27 15.76
CA PRO A 186 -6.22 -5.55 14.68
C PRO A 186 -7.68 -5.50 15.14
N ALA A 187 -7.99 -6.04 16.32
CA ALA A 187 -9.33 -5.93 16.91
C ALA A 187 -9.74 -4.47 17.17
N ARG A 188 -8.79 -3.60 17.55
CA ARG A 188 -9.07 -2.17 17.75
C ARG A 188 -9.28 -1.42 16.45
N VAL A 189 -8.50 -1.74 15.42
CA VAL A 189 -8.70 -1.21 14.05
C VAL A 189 -10.10 -1.54 13.57
N HIS A 190 -10.46 -2.83 13.62
CA HIS A 190 -11.79 -3.31 13.24
C HIS A 190 -12.92 -2.55 13.95
N GLN A 191 -12.81 -2.40 15.28
CA GLN A 191 -13.79 -1.64 16.07
C GLN A 191 -13.91 -0.18 15.64
N ILE A 192 -12.79 0.49 15.33
CA ILE A 192 -12.80 1.90 14.93
C ILE A 192 -13.43 2.06 13.54
N LEU A 193 -13.09 1.18 12.60
CA LEU A 193 -13.66 1.19 11.26
C LEU A 193 -15.17 0.93 11.29
N ILE A 194 -15.64 -0.08 12.03
CA ILE A 194 -17.07 -0.33 12.22
C ILE A 194 -17.76 0.88 12.83
N ALA A 195 -17.24 1.40 13.95
CA ALA A 195 -17.85 2.53 14.63
C ALA A 195 -17.94 3.75 13.71
N HIS A 196 -16.93 3.98 12.85
CA HIS A 196 -16.98 5.04 11.84
C HIS A 196 -18.08 4.79 10.80
N LEU A 197 -18.12 3.60 10.19
CA LEU A 197 -19.11 3.25 9.19
C LEU A 197 -20.55 3.33 9.73
N GLU A 198 -20.76 2.92 10.98
CA GLU A 198 -22.06 3.05 11.67
C GLU A 198 -22.51 4.51 11.80
N THR A 199 -21.59 5.49 11.94
CA THR A 199 -21.97 6.92 11.98
C THR A 199 -22.50 7.46 10.65
N LEU A 200 -22.27 6.73 9.56
CA LEU A 200 -22.74 7.07 8.23
C LEU A 200 -24.08 6.42 7.90
N GLN A 201 -24.56 5.48 8.72
CA GLN A 201 -25.81 4.77 8.51
C GLN A 201 -27.03 5.58 9.02
N PRO A 202 -28.26 5.26 8.56
CA PRO A 202 -29.51 5.90 9.00
C PRO A 202 -29.77 5.89 10.51
#